data_AF-A0A841F0A3-F1
#
_entry.id   AF-A0A841F0A3-F1
#
_cell.length_a   1.000
_cell.length_b   1.000
_cell.length_c   1.000
_cell.angle_alpha   90.00
_cell.angle_beta   90.00
_cell.angle_gamma   90.00
#
_symmetry.space_group_name_H-M   'P 1'
#
loop_
_entity.id
_entity.type
_entity.pdbx_description
1 polymer ?
#
loop_
_entity_poly.entity_id
_entity_poly.type
_entity_poly.pdbx_seq_one_letter_code
_entity_poly.pdbx_strand_id
1 'polypeptide(L)' 'MKRYNYLSPILLIVVALIVRGLVTNVCMLFGLSQEVSSNIAMLAMIIVALIMFNRMTKARRNK' A
#
# COMPACT_ATOMS: atom_id res chain seq x y z
N MET A 1 -14.08 -13.13 -24.59
CA MET A 1 -14.56 -12.55 -23.32
C MET A 1 -13.38 -12.31 -22.39
N LYS A 2 -12.98 -11.04 -22.18
CA LYS A 2 -11.79 -10.66 -21.39
C LYS A 2 -12.06 -10.93 -19.90
N ARG A 3 -11.42 -11.94 -19.32
CA ARG A 3 -11.44 -12.22 -17.87
C ARG A 3 -10.92 -10.98 -17.13
N TYR A 4 -11.81 -10.26 -16.45
CA TYR A 4 -11.42 -9.17 -15.55
C TYR A 4 -10.56 -9.76 -14.43
N ASN A 5 -9.28 -9.40 -14.41
CA ASN A 5 -8.33 -9.91 -13.42
C ASN A 5 -8.53 -9.16 -12.09
N TYR A 6 -9.54 -9.55 -11.32
CA TYR A 6 -9.83 -9.02 -9.98
C TYR A 6 -8.68 -9.26 -8.97
N LEU A 7 -7.73 -10.16 -9.31
CA LEU A 7 -6.47 -10.34 -8.58
C LEU A 7 -5.64 -9.05 -8.46
N SER A 8 -5.68 -8.20 -9.49
CA SER A 8 -4.93 -6.95 -9.53
C SER A 8 -5.36 -5.96 -8.41
N PRO A 9 -6.66 -5.58 -8.29
CA PRO A 9 -7.11 -4.71 -7.20
C PRO A 9 -7.00 -5.36 -5.80
N ILE A 10 -7.13 -6.68 -5.67
CA ILE A 10 -6.97 -7.37 -4.38
C ILE A 10 -5.52 -7.25 -3.88
N LEU A 11 -4.53 -7.43 -4.75
CA LEU A 11 -3.11 -7.26 -4.42
C LEU A 11 -2.79 -5.84 -3.92
N LEU A 12 -3.45 -4.81 -4.47
CA LEU A 12 -3.27 -3.43 -4.00
C LEU A 12 -3.72 -3.26 -2.55
N ILE A 13 -4.91 -3.78 -2.21
CA ILE A 13 -5.47 -3.67 -0.86
C ILE A 13 -4.60 -4.43 0.14
N VAL A 14 -4.16 -5.65 -0.22
CA VAL A 14 -3.29 -6.47 0.63
C VAL A 14 -1.96 -5.77 0.91
N VAL A 15 -1.30 -5.23 -0.12
CA VAL A 15 -0.03 -4.51 0.03
C VAL A 15 -0.21 -3.25 0.89
N ALA A 16 -1.28 -2.49 0.68
CA ALA A 16 -1.57 -1.30 1.48
C ALA A 16 -1.72 -1.64 2.97
N LEU A 17 -2.46 -2.71 3.30
CA LEU A 17 -2.63 -3.17 4.68
C LEU A 17 -1.32 -3.63 5.30
N ILE A 18 -0.50 -4.38 4.55
CA ILE A 18 0.82 -4.85 5.01
C ILE A 18 1.74 -3.67 5.29
N VAL A 19 1.81 -2.69 4.38
CA VAL A 19 2.66 -1.50 4.56
C VAL A 19 2.23 -0.71 5.78
N ARG A 20 0.93 -0.54 6.01
CA ARG A 20 0.46 0.15 7.22
C ARG A 20 0.95 -0.55 8.48
N GLY A 21 0.79 -1.87 8.59
CA GLY A 21 1.28 -2.64 9.74
C GLY A 21 2.80 -2.54 9.93
N LEU A 22 3.55 -2.67 8.84
CA LEU A 22 5.01 -2.53 8.84
C LEU A 22 5.47 -1.15 9.29
N VAL A 23 4.92 -0.09 8.70
CA VAL A 23 5.32 1.29 9.02
C VAL A 23 4.95 1.63 10.45
N THR A 24 3.79 1.22 10.94
CA THR A 24 3.39 1.48 12.33
C THR A 24 4.31 0.75 13.31
N ASN A 25 4.67 -0.51 13.04
CA ASN A 25 5.59 -1.27 13.89
C ASN A 25 7.01 -0.70 13.85
N VAL A 26 7.50 -0.30 12.67
CA VAL A 26 8.81 0.34 12.52
C VAL A 26 8.84 1.66 13.29
N CYS A 27 7.83 2.52 13.13
CA CYS A 27 7.76 3.78 13.87
C CYS A 27 7.67 3.57 15.38
N MET A 28 6.93 2.56 15.85
CA MET A 28 6.89 2.18 17.27
C MET A 28 8.25 1.68 17.77
N LEU A 29 8.99 0.88 16.99
CA LEU A 29 10.34 0.42 17.32
C LEU A 29 11.35 1.57 17.39
N PHE A 30 11.15 2.63 16.61
CA PHE A 30 11.94 3.87 16.70
C PHE A 30 11.58 4.75 17.91
N GLY A 31 10.64 4.32 18.77
CA GLY A 31 10.24 5.06 19.97
C GLY A 31 9.31 6.24 19.70
N LEU A 32 8.69 6.30 18.51
CA LEU A 32 7.70 7.34 18.19
C LEU A 32 6.37 7.05 18.88
N SER A 33 5.71 8.11 19.36
CA SER A 33 4.35 8.03 19.89
C SER A 33 3.41 7.35 18.88
N GLN A 34 2.45 6.57 19.39
CA GLN A 34 1.50 5.81 18.58
C GLN A 34 0.66 6.71 17.68
N GLU A 35 0.37 7.94 18.11
CA GLU A 35 -0.32 8.95 17.31
C GLU A 35 0.51 9.39 16.09
N VAL A 36 1.79 9.66 16.30
CA VAL A 36 2.72 10.07 15.22
C VAL A 36 2.93 8.92 14.24
N SER A 37 3.11 7.70 14.77
CA SER A 37 3.24 6.47 13.99
C SER A 37 2.02 6.19 13.10
N SER A 38 0.81 6.41 13.64
CA SER A 38 -0.45 6.22 12.90
C SER A 38 -0.59 7.21 11.75
N ASN A 39 -0.25 8.49 11.98
CA ASN A 39 -0.31 9.53 10.94
C ASN A 39 0.69 9.27 9.82
N ILE A 40 1.93 8.87 10.16
CA ILE A 40 2.95 8.50 9.17
C ILE A 40 2.52 7.25 8.40
N ALA A 41 2.00 6.23 9.08
CA ALA A 41 1.52 5.01 8.45
C ALA A 41 0.35 5.27 7.50
N MET A 42 -0.55 6.21 7.83
CA MET A 42 -1.65 6.61 6.96
C MET A 42 -1.14 7.29 5.67
N LEU A 43 -0.21 8.24 5.80
CA LEU A 43 0.41 8.89 4.65
C LEU A 43 1.18 7.90 3.77
N ALA A 44 1.96 7.01 4.39
CA ALA A 44 2.69 5.95 3.70
C ALA A 44 1.74 5.01 2.95
N MET A 45 0.61 4.63 3.57
CA MET A 45 -0.41 3.78 2.94
C MET A 45 -1.01 4.43 1.70
N ILE A 46 -1.33 5.73 1.75
CA ILE A 46 -1.87 6.48 0.60
C ILE A 46 -0.84 6.56 -0.54
N ILE A 47 0.41 6.91 -0.21
CA ILE A 47 1.50 7.00 -1.18
C ILE A 47 1.74 5.64 -1.85
N VAL A 48 1.81 4.56 -1.06
CA VAL A 48 1.98 3.21 -1.59
C VAL A 48 0.79 2.79 -2.44
N ALA A 49 -0.44 3.06 -2.02
CA ALA A 49 -1.63 2.76 -2.82
C ALA A 49 -1.58 3.45 -4.19
N LEU A 50 -1.19 4.73 -4.24
CA LEU A 50 -1.02 5.50 -5.48
C LEU A 50 0.12 4.98 -6.36
N ILE A 51 1.30 4.73 -5.80
CA ILE A 51 2.44 4.18 -6.53
C ILE A 51 2.09 2.82 -7.12
N MET A 52 1.43 1.98 -6.32
CA MET A 52 1.10 0.62 -6.72
C MET A 52 -0.03 0.60 -7.75
N PHE A 53 -1.01 1.50 -7.64
CA PHE A 53 -2.02 1.74 -8.67
C PHE A 53 -1.37 2.16 -10.00
N ASN A 54 -0.44 3.12 -9.97
CA ASN A 54 0.31 3.53 -11.16
C ASN A 54 1.16 2.40 -11.74
N ARG A 55 1.84 1.63 -10.89
CA ARG A 55 2.65 0.47 -11.29
C ARG A 55 1.81 -0.61 -11.96
N MET A 56 0.64 -0.90 -11.41
CA MET A 56 -0.27 -1.92 -11.93
C MET A 56 -0.94 -1.49 -13.23
N THR A 57 -1.23 -0.19 -13.38
CA THR A 57 -1.73 0.40 -14.62
C THR A 57 -0.66 0.39 -15.72
N LYS A 58 0.62 0.63 -15.39
CA LYS A 58 1.76 0.48 -16.32
C LYS A 58 2.00 -0.98 -16.73
N ALA A 59 1.89 -1.93 -15.80
CA ALA A 59 2.06 -3.35 -16.08
C ALA A 59 0.99 -3.90 -17.06
N ARG A 60 -0.20 -3.29 -17.10
CA ARG A 60 -1.25 -3.60 -18.09
C ARG A 60 -1.00 -3.03 -19.48
N ARG A 61 -0.17 -1.99 -19.64
CA ARG A 61 0.07 -1.32 -20.94
C ARG A 61 1.12 -2.04 -21.80
N ASN A 62 1.95 -2.91 -21.21
CA ASN A 62 2.98 -3.67 -21.92
C ASN A 62 2.57 -5.12 -22.25
N LYS A 63 1.27 -5.43 -22.26
CA LYS A 63 0.70 -6.70 -22.74
C LYS A 63 -0.37 -6.43 -23.77
#